data_AF-A0A7W0PZH0-F1
#
_entry.id   AF-A0A7W0PZH0-F1
#
_cell.length_a   1.000
_cell.length_b   1.000
_cell.length_c   1.000
_cell.angle_alpha   90.00
_cell.angle_beta   90.00
_cell.angle_gamma   90.00
#
_symmetry.space_group_name_H-M   'P 1'
#
loop_
_entity.id
_entity.type
_entity.pdbx_description
1 polymer ?
#
loop_
_entity_poly.entity_id
_entity_poly.type
_entity_poly.pdbx_seq_one_letter_code
_entity_poly.pdbx_strand_id
1 'polypeptide(L)'
;MPELWVPGAAGSLDQLVERLHRRIAEFAQKHDLAEAAVEVELADGALIAVAAISPEPGFGFVTLCPHGDDPQELVVPIGSIKQIVLGAPEPARSRFGFSLPDAG
;
A
#
# COMPACT_ATOMS: atom_id res chain seq x y z
N MET A 1 -0.03 12.16 27.18
CA MET A 1 -1.22 12.14 26.30
C MET A 1 -0.71 11.75 24.93
N PRO A 2 -1.12 10.61 24.34
CA PRO A 2 -0.80 10.38 22.93
C PRO A 2 -1.49 11.50 22.13
N GLU A 3 -0.75 12.16 21.24
CA GLU A 3 -1.34 13.16 20.36
C GLU A 3 -2.41 12.47 19.51
N LEU A 4 -3.66 12.92 19.66
CA LEU A 4 -4.76 12.48 18.85
C LEU A 4 -4.48 13.00 17.44
N TRP A 5 -4.00 12.15 16.55
CA TRP A 5 -3.86 12.51 15.14
C TRP A 5 -5.25 12.89 14.61
N VAL A 6 -5.43 14.17 14.28
CA VAL A 6 -6.71 14.69 13.78
C VAL A 6 -6.61 14.81 12.26
N PRO A 7 -7.25 13.94 11.47
CA PRO A 7 -7.33 14.10 10.03
C PRO A 7 -8.33 15.22 9.71
N GLY A 8 -7.91 16.47 9.95
CA GLY A 8 -8.66 17.68 9.61
C GLY A 8 -7.94 18.60 8.62
N ALA A 9 -6.64 18.36 8.37
CA ALA A 9 -5.81 19.14 7.43
C ALA A 9 -5.38 18.35 6.18
N ALA A 10 -5.67 17.04 6.14
CA ALA A 10 -5.41 16.18 5.00
C ALA A 10 -6.65 16.14 4.08
N GLY A 11 -6.46 16.23 2.77
CA GLY A 11 -7.54 16.29 1.76
C GLY A 11 -8.48 15.07 1.76
N SER A 12 -9.45 15.06 0.83
CA SER A 12 -10.41 13.95 0.72
C SER A 12 -9.72 12.61 0.48
N LEU A 13 -10.41 11.52 0.83
CA LEU A 13 -9.90 10.16 0.62
C LEU A 13 -9.52 9.91 -0.85
N ASP A 14 -10.30 10.45 -1.79
CA ASP A 14 -10.00 10.42 -3.22
C ASP A 14 -8.62 10.99 -3.53
N GLN A 15 -8.29 12.16 -2.97
CA GLN A 15 -6.98 12.78 -3.17
C GLN A 15 -5.85 11.94 -2.58
N LEU A 16 -6.09 11.23 -1.49
CA LEU A 16 -5.10 10.30 -0.92
C LEU A 16 -4.85 9.14 -1.88
N VAL A 17 -5.91 8.50 -2.38
CA VAL A 17 -5.79 7.36 -3.29
C VAL A 17 -5.16 7.79 -4.63
N GLU A 18 -5.54 8.94 -5.18
CA GLU A 18 -4.90 9.52 -6.37
C GLU A 18 -3.40 9.78 -6.16
N ARG A 19 -3.02 10.34 -5.00
CA ARG A 19 -1.61 10.56 -4.64
C ARG A 19 -0.86 9.23 -4.50
N LEU A 20 -1.50 8.22 -3.93
CA LEU A 20 -0.94 6.88 -3.80
C LEU A 20 -0.71 6.24 -5.18
N HIS A 21 -1.69 6.29 -6.09
CA HIS A 21 -1.53 5.79 -7.46
C HIS A 21 -0.39 6.48 -8.19
N ARG A 22 -0.30 7.82 -8.09
CA ARG A 22 0.85 8.56 -8.65
C ARG A 22 2.17 8.10 -8.04
N ARG A 23 2.22 7.88 -6.73
CA ARG A 23 3.43 7.39 -6.04
C ARG A 23 3.85 5.98 -6.49
N ILE A 24 2.88 5.10 -6.73
CA ILE A 24 3.10 3.75 -7.27
C ILE A 24 3.71 3.83 -8.67
N ALA A 25 3.14 4.67 -9.55
CA ALA A 25 3.63 4.87 -10.90
C ALA A 25 5.04 5.50 -10.92
N GLU A 26 5.30 6.50 -10.08
CA GLU A 26 6.62 7.11 -9.91
C GLU A 26 7.65 6.10 -9.41
N PHE A 27 7.26 5.21 -8.49
CA PHE A 27 8.14 4.14 -7.99
C PHE A 27 8.52 3.17 -9.12
N ALA A 28 7.54 2.67 -9.88
CA ALA A 28 7.80 1.77 -11.00
C ALA A 28 8.77 2.41 -12.02
N GLN A 29 8.50 3.67 -12.41
CA GLN A 29 9.36 4.42 -13.33
C GLN A 29 10.77 4.62 -12.78
N LYS A 30 10.90 5.01 -11.51
CA LYS A 30 12.20 5.26 -10.86
C LYS A 30 13.09 4.01 -10.83
N HIS A 31 12.48 2.83 -10.81
CA HIS A 31 13.18 1.55 -10.69
C HIS A 31 13.17 0.73 -11.99
N ASP A 32 12.78 1.33 -13.12
CA ASP A 32 12.70 0.68 -14.44
C ASP A 32 11.86 -0.62 -14.43
N LEU A 33 10.79 -0.63 -13.63
CA LEU A 33 9.86 -1.75 -13.51
C LEU A 33 8.68 -1.56 -14.48
N ALA A 34 8.23 -2.64 -15.11
CA ALA A 34 7.01 -2.61 -15.93
C ALA A 34 5.78 -2.24 -15.07
N GLU A 35 5.67 -2.85 -13.90
CA GLU A 35 4.66 -2.59 -12.88
C GLU A 35 5.30 -2.73 -11.49
N ALA A 36 4.75 -2.06 -10.47
CA ALA A 36 5.18 -2.22 -9.09
C ALA A 36 4.29 -3.25 -8.38
N ALA A 37 4.89 -4.09 -7.53
CA ALA A 37 4.13 -4.86 -6.57
C ALA A 37 3.66 -3.95 -5.43
N VAL A 38 2.41 -4.11 -5.02
CA VAL A 38 1.78 -3.38 -3.93
C VAL A 38 1.24 -4.37 -2.92
N GLU A 39 1.71 -4.26 -1.68
CA GLU A 39 1.22 -5.05 -0.56
C GLU A 39 0.65 -4.12 0.52
N VAL A 40 -0.50 -4.49 1.06
CA VAL A 40 -1.17 -3.77 2.15
C VAL A 40 -1.09 -4.63 3.42
N GLU A 41 -0.45 -4.10 4.45
CA GLU A 41 -0.51 -4.67 5.80
C GLU A 41 -1.67 -4.05 6.58
N LEU A 42 -2.56 -4.90 7.08
CA LEU A 42 -3.61 -4.50 8.00
C LEU A 42 -3.13 -4.55 9.45
N ALA A 43 -3.82 -3.86 10.35
CA ALA A 43 -3.48 -3.73 11.76
C ALA A 43 -3.51 -5.07 12.53
N ASP A 44 -4.21 -6.07 12.00
CA ASP A 44 -4.21 -7.46 12.51
C ASP A 44 -2.99 -8.28 12.04
N GLY A 45 -2.14 -7.69 11.19
CA GLY A 45 -0.96 -8.32 10.61
C GLY A 45 -1.21 -9.06 9.29
N ALA A 46 -2.43 -9.03 8.74
CA ALA A 46 -2.70 -9.61 7.43
C ALA A 46 -1.92 -8.84 6.34
N LEU A 47 -1.25 -9.58 5.45
CA LEU A 47 -0.54 -9.06 4.29
C LEU A 47 -1.31 -9.41 3.02
N ILE A 48 -1.73 -8.40 2.27
CA ILE A 48 -2.56 -8.57 1.07
C ILE A 48 -1.82 -7.96 -0.12
N ALA A 49 -1.38 -8.80 -1.05
CA ALA A 49 -0.95 -8.34 -2.36
C ALA A 49 -2.17 -7.87 -3.15
N VAL A 50 -2.17 -6.63 -3.65
CA VAL A 50 -3.32 -6.02 -4.31
C VAL A 50 -3.03 -5.72 -5.77
N ALA A 51 -4.02 -5.99 -6.61
CA ALA A 51 -4.05 -5.57 -8.01
C ALA A 51 -4.56 -4.12 -8.15
N ALA A 52 -5.43 -3.68 -7.24
CA ALA A 52 -5.97 -2.31 -7.25
C ALA A 52 -6.36 -1.84 -5.84
N ILE A 53 -6.40 -0.51 -5.67
CA ILE A 53 -6.92 0.18 -4.50
C ILE A 53 -7.86 1.29 -4.99
N SER A 54 -9.07 1.36 -4.45
CA SER A 54 -10.10 2.34 -4.81
C SER A 54 -10.56 3.15 -3.58
N PRO A 55 -10.88 4.45 -3.73
CA PRO A 55 -11.44 5.25 -2.65
C PRO A 55 -12.92 4.91 -2.36
N GLU A 56 -13.60 4.18 -3.25
CA GLU A 56 -14.98 3.75 -3.04
C GLU A 56 -15.05 2.73 -1.90
N PRO A 57 -16.11 2.73 -1.07
CA PRO A 57 -17.31 3.59 -1.15
C PRO A 57 -17.15 4.97 -0.48
N GLY A 58 -15.94 5.35 -0.04
CA GLY A 58 -15.70 6.56 0.72
C GLY A 58 -15.96 6.38 2.23
N PHE A 59 -16.29 7.47 2.92
CA PHE A 59 -16.68 7.48 4.35
C PHE A 59 -15.65 6.84 5.30
N GLY A 60 -14.36 6.93 4.98
CA GLY A 60 -13.29 6.34 5.77
C GLY A 60 -13.00 4.87 5.46
N PHE A 61 -13.53 4.35 4.36
CA PHE A 61 -13.25 3.02 3.84
C PHE A 61 -12.57 3.10 2.48
N VAL A 62 -11.70 2.14 2.19
CA VAL A 62 -11.14 1.91 0.86
C VAL A 62 -11.45 0.49 0.43
N THR A 63 -11.53 0.27 -0.87
CA THR A 63 -11.65 -1.07 -1.44
C THR A 63 -10.29 -1.53 -1.94
N LEU A 64 -9.85 -2.69 -1.44
CA LEU A 64 -8.69 -3.40 -1.93
C LEU A 64 -9.16 -4.52 -2.85
N CYS A 65 -8.58 -4.61 -4.04
CA CYS A 65 -8.79 -5.76 -4.93
C CYS A 65 -7.54 -6.65 -4.83
N PRO A 66 -7.60 -7.79 -4.12
CA PRO A 66 -6.46 -8.70 -4.02
C PRO A 66 -6.01 -9.19 -5.40
N HIS A 67 -4.71 -9.45 -5.53
CA HIS A 67 -4.16 -10.11 -6.70
C HIS A 67 -4.43 -11.63 -6.60
N GLY A 68 -4.92 -12.25 -7.67
CA GLY A 68 -5.25 -13.68 -7.71
C GLY A 68 -6.23 -14.03 -8.83
N ASP A 69 -6.52 -15.33 -8.99
CA ASP A 69 -7.42 -15.83 -10.03
C ASP A 69 -8.91 -15.68 -9.66
N ASP A 70 -9.23 -15.62 -8.36
CA ASP A 70 -10.60 -15.45 -7.87
C ASP A 70 -10.93 -13.97 -7.68
N PRO A 71 -12.02 -13.45 -8.31
CA PRO A 71 -12.41 -12.07 -8.15
C PRO A 71 -12.91 -11.82 -6.72
N GLN A 72 -12.21 -10.93 -6.00
CA GLN A 72 -12.55 -10.52 -4.64
C GLN A 72 -12.36 -9.01 -4.46
N GLU A 73 -13.22 -8.40 -3.64
CA GLU A 73 -13.07 -7.03 -3.14
C GLU A 73 -13.10 -7.05 -1.61
N LEU A 74 -12.17 -6.33 -0.98
CA LEU A 74 -12.09 -6.17 0.47
C LEU A 74 -12.31 -4.70 0.80
N VAL A 75 -13.47 -4.38 1.35
CA VAL A 75 -13.78 -3.03 1.85
C VAL A 75 -13.28 -2.93 3.29
N VAL A 76 -12.22 -2.14 3.51
CA VAL A 76 -11.56 -2.03 4.82
C VAL A 76 -11.56 -0.58 5.32
N PRO A 77 -11.65 -0.34 6.64
CA PRO A 77 -11.46 0.99 7.19
C PRO A 77 -10.04 1.49 6.90
N ILE A 78 -9.87 2.75 6.50
CA ILE A 78 -8.53 3.30 6.27
C ILE A 78 -7.66 3.24 7.53
N GLY A 79 -8.26 3.43 8.71
CA GLY A 79 -7.56 3.32 9.99
C GLY A 79 -7.10 1.91 10.34
N SER A 80 -7.54 0.89 9.59
CA SER A 80 -7.05 -0.48 9.74
C SER A 80 -5.79 -0.76 8.92
N ILE A 81 -5.42 0.12 7.98
CA ILE A 81 -4.19 -0.03 7.20
C ILE A 81 -3.02 0.40 8.06
N LYS A 82 -2.10 -0.52 8.31
CA LYS A 82 -0.87 -0.28 9.06
C LYS A 82 0.23 0.25 8.16
N GLN A 83 0.42 -0.35 6.99
CA GLN A 83 1.38 0.11 5.99
C GLN A 83 1.02 -0.33 4.57
N ILE A 84 1.52 0.41 3.58
CA ILE A 84 1.47 0.05 2.16
C ILE A 84 2.91 -0.03 1.66
N VAL A 85 3.31 -1.20 1.16
CA VAL A 85 4.66 -1.49 0.71
C VAL A 85 4.67 -1.51 -0.82
N LEU A 86 5.63 -0.80 -1.40
CA LEU A 86 5.90 -0.81 -2.84
C LEU A 86 7.20 -1.56 -3.09
N GLY A 87 7.18 -2.50 -4.02
CA GLY A 87 8.33 -3.32 -4.35
C GLY A 87 8.41 -3.67 -5.82
N ALA A 88 9.49 -4.34 -6.22
CA ALA A 88 9.51 -5.01 -7.50
C ALA A 88 8.55 -6.21 -7.46
N PRO A 89 7.79 -6.50 -8.53
CA PRO A 89 7.04 -7.74 -8.65
C PRO A 89 8.03 -8.89 -8.62
N GLU A 90 8.10 -9.62 -7.51
CA GLU A 90 9.04 -10.72 -7.35
C GLU A 90 8.67 -11.85 -8.34
N PRO A 91 9.63 -12.34 -9.16
CA PRO A 91 9.64 -13.77 -9.45
C PRO A 91 10.02 -14.45 -8.13
N ALA A 92 9.12 -15.28 -7.59
CA ALA A 92 9.28 -15.98 -6.31
C ALA A 92 10.75 -16.21 -5.91
N ARG A 93 11.21 -15.50 -4.86
CA ARG A 93 12.56 -15.48 -4.29
C ARG A 93 13.61 -14.82 -5.17
N SER A 94 13.91 -13.55 -4.89
CA SER A 94 15.26 -13.02 -5.09
C SER A 94 15.73 -12.14 -3.92
N ARG A 95 16.52 -12.79 -3.05
CA ARG A 95 17.57 -12.29 -2.16
C ARG A 95 17.15 -11.35 -1.02
N PHE A 96 16.68 -11.96 0.06
CA PHE A 96 16.99 -11.47 1.40
C PHE A 96 18.51 -11.31 1.54
N GLY A 97 18.95 -10.10 1.89
CA GLY A 97 20.32 -9.78 2.27
C GLY A 97 20.30 -8.83 3.45
N PHE A 98 21.13 -9.10 4.47
CA PHE A 98 21.29 -8.27 5.65
C PHE A 98 22.60 -7.50 5.54
N SER A 99 22.54 -6.17 5.54
CA SER A 99 23.74 -5.32 5.59
C SER A 99 23.96 -4.84 7.02
N LEU A 100 25.17 -5.02 7.55
CA LEU A 100 25.58 -4.42 8.80
C LEU A 100 25.78 -2.90 8.61
N PRO A 101 25.47 -2.06 9.62
CA PRO A 101 25.86 -0.65 9.58
C PRO A 101 27.39 -0.54 9.52
N ASP A 102 27.90 0.38 8.69
CA ASP A 102 29.34 0.66 8.63
C ASP A 102 29.83 1.01 10.04
N ALA A 103 30.80 0.24 10.54
CA ALA A 103 31.46 0.53 11.80
C ALA A 103 32.32 1.79 11.61
N GLY A 104 31.76 2.94 11.98
CA GLY A 104 32.51 4.20 12.16
C GLY A 104 33.37 4.17 13.41
#